data_AF-A0A1F3A051-F1
#
_entry.id   AF-A0A1F3A051-F1
#
_cell.length_a   1.000
_cell.length_b   1.000
_cell.length_c   1.000
_cell.angle_alpha   90.00
_cell.angle_beta   90.00
_cell.angle_gamma   90.00
#
_symmetry.space_group_name_H-M   'P 1'
#
loop_
_entity.id
_entity.type
_entity.pdbx_description
1 polymer ?
#
loop_
_entity_poly.entity_id
_entity_poly.type
_entity_poly.pdbx_seq_one_letter_code
_entity_poly.pdbx_strand_id
1 'polypeptide(L)'
;DFVTVTKEASRDWQILKPSILGGIMEHYTSGDPVVADSADAGAAAAEDDEIVAQIKELLDTRVRPAVAQDGGDIVFQDFRDGVVYLHMQGSCSGCPSSTATLKMGIENLLKHYVPEVVEVQAAQ
;
A
#
# COMPACT_ATOMS: atom_id res chain seq x y z
N ASP A 1 7.05 11.64 4.66
CA ASP A 1 6.93 10.33 5.32
C ASP A 1 6.03 10.42 6.54
N PHE A 2 5.24 9.37 6.79
CA PHE A 2 4.33 9.28 7.92
C PHE A 2 4.39 7.85 8.49
N VAL A 3 3.98 7.70 9.74
CA VAL A 3 3.77 6.38 10.37
C VAL A 3 2.30 6.26 10.71
N THR A 4 1.62 5.28 10.12
CA THR A 4 0.25 4.95 10.49
C THR A 4 0.24 3.79 11.46
N VAL A 5 -0.47 3.96 12.56
CA VAL A 5 -0.65 2.91 13.56
C VAL A 5 -2.11 2.49 13.58
N THR A 6 -2.34 1.22 13.24
CA THR A 6 -3.65 0.58 13.39
C THR A 6 -3.64 -0.23 14.67
N LYS A 7 -4.72 -0.14 15.45
CA LYS A 7 -4.91 -0.95 16.67
C LYS A 7 -6.18 -1.77 16.56
N GLU A 8 -6.25 -2.86 17.31
CA GLU A 8 -7.49 -3.58 17.56
C GLU A 8 -8.53 -2.67 18.24
N ALA A 9 -9.81 -2.93 17.97
CA ALA A 9 -10.91 -2.16 18.56
C ALA A 9 -10.91 -2.23 20.11
N SER A 10 -10.52 -3.38 20.67
CA SER A 10 -10.49 -3.67 22.10
C SER A 10 -9.39 -2.94 22.89
N ARG A 11 -8.38 -2.37 22.23
CA ARG A 11 -7.24 -1.73 22.92
C ARG A 11 -7.43 -0.23 23.11
N ASP A 12 -6.92 0.31 24.20
CA ASP A 12 -7.01 1.75 24.50
C ASP A 12 -5.79 2.54 23.99
N TRP A 13 -6.03 3.66 23.30
CA TRP A 13 -4.98 4.57 22.85
C TRP A 13 -4.21 5.23 23.99
N GLN A 14 -4.83 5.48 25.15
CA GLN A 14 -4.15 6.04 26.32
C GLN A 14 -3.04 5.11 26.83
N ILE A 15 -3.22 3.79 26.66
CA ILE A 15 -2.23 2.77 27.03
C ILE A 15 -1.18 2.61 25.93
N LEU A 16 -1.59 2.62 24.67
CA LEU A 16 -0.68 2.36 23.54
C LEU A 16 0.23 3.55 23.22
N LYS A 17 -0.24 4.79 23.37
CA LYS A 17 0.50 6.01 22.98
C LYS A 17 1.89 6.10 23.61
N PRO A 18 2.07 5.92 24.94
CA PRO A 18 3.39 6.01 25.55
C PRO A 18 4.39 5.00 24.97
N SER A 19 3.97 3.75 24.76
CA SER A 19 4.83 2.69 24.21
C SER A 19 5.22 2.94 22.76
N ILE A 20 4.27 3.36 21.92
CA ILE A 20 4.52 3.69 20.51
C ILE A 20 5.52 4.85 20.41
N LEU A 21 5.26 5.95 21.13
CA LEU A 21 6.14 7.12 21.11
C LEU A 21 7.53 6.80 21.67
N GLY A 22 7.59 6.00 22.74
CA GLY A 22 8.86 5.52 23.30
C GLY A 22 9.70 4.76 22.27
N GLY A 23 9.11 3.79 21.57
CA GLY A 23 9.81 3.01 20.55
C GLY A 23 10.29 3.85 19.36
N ILE A 24 9.47 4.81 18.90
CA ILE A 24 9.87 5.74 17.83
C ILE A 24 11.05 6.62 18.28
N MET A 25 10.98 7.17 19.49
CA MET A 25 12.05 8.03 20.03
C MET A 25 13.34 7.25 20.29
N GLU A 26 13.24 6.02 20.77
CA GLU A 26 14.38 5.13 20.97
C GLU A 26 15.09 4.84 19.64
N HIS A 27 14.36 4.45 18.59
CA HIS A 27 14.95 4.26 17.27
C HIS A 27 15.56 5.56 16.73
N TYR A 28 14.87 6.69 16.86
CA TYR A 28 15.38 7.99 16.39
C TYR A 28 16.70 8.40 17.07
N THR A 29 16.90 7.99 18.32
CA THR A 29 18.12 8.28 19.09
C THR A 29 19.20 7.20 18.95
N SER A 30 18.84 5.99 18.49
CA SER A 30 19.77 4.87 18.30
C SER A 30 20.81 5.10 17.19
N GLY A 31 20.43 5.84 16.13
CA GLY A 31 21.24 5.98 14.92
C GLY A 31 21.21 4.77 13.97
N ASP A 32 20.35 3.78 14.24
CA ASP A 32 20.16 2.62 13.38
C ASP A 32 19.49 2.99 12.05
N PRO A 33 19.74 2.23 10.97
CA PRO A 33 19.09 2.46 9.68
C PRO A 33 17.57 2.26 9.76
N VAL A 34 16.82 3.14 9.08
CA VAL A 34 15.34 3.18 9.08
C VAL A 34 14.72 1.99 8.35
N VAL A 35 15.43 1.38 7.39
CA VAL A 35 14.98 0.22 6.61
C VAL A 35 16.07 -0.83 6.63
N ALA A 36 15.72 -2.07 7.01
CA ALA A 36 16.56 -3.24 6.77
C ALA A 36 16.32 -3.71 5.34
N ASP A 37 17.37 -3.85 4.53
CA ASP A 37 17.26 -4.28 3.14
C ASP A 37 16.56 -5.65 3.05
N SER A 38 15.31 -5.65 2.59
CA SER A 38 14.61 -6.83 2.12
C SER A 38 14.37 -6.66 0.63
N ALA A 39 15.35 -7.09 -0.15
CA ALA A 39 15.21 -7.23 -1.59
C ALA A 39 14.41 -8.52 -1.87
N ASP A 40 13.25 -8.37 -2.50
CA ASP A 40 12.73 -9.45 -3.32
C ASP A 40 12.06 -8.88 -4.57
N ALA A 41 12.60 -9.26 -5.73
CA ALA A 41 12.09 -8.90 -7.04
C ALA A 41 11.96 -10.20 -7.84
N GLY A 42 10.73 -10.72 -7.90
CA GLY A 42 10.36 -11.80 -8.81
C GLY A 42 10.26 -11.26 -10.24
N ALA A 43 10.92 -11.93 -11.18
CA ALA A 43 10.92 -11.61 -12.60
C ALA A 43 9.69 -12.22 -13.30
N ALA A 44 8.94 -11.40 -14.04
CA ALA A 44 7.93 -11.81 -15.02
C ALA A 44 8.38 -11.44 -16.44
N ALA A 45 7.63 -11.85 -17.48
CA ALA A 45 8.03 -11.77 -18.87
C ALA A 45 8.01 -10.33 -19.44
N ALA A 46 8.80 -10.09 -20.49
CA ALA A 46 9.10 -8.74 -21.00
C ALA A 46 7.89 -7.88 -21.47
N GLU A 47 6.75 -8.49 -21.81
CA GLU A 47 5.50 -7.74 -22.12
C GLU A 47 4.73 -7.39 -20.85
N ASP A 48 4.68 -8.30 -19.88
CA ASP A 48 4.15 -8.02 -18.54
C ASP A 48 4.97 -6.92 -17.89
N ASP A 49 6.29 -6.85 -18.14
CA ASP A 49 7.16 -5.80 -17.58
C ASP A 49 6.75 -4.38 -18.00
N GLU A 50 6.33 -4.15 -19.26
CA GLU A 50 5.90 -2.81 -19.70
C GLU A 50 4.55 -2.43 -19.10
N ILE A 51 3.59 -3.36 -19.10
CA ILE A 51 2.27 -3.16 -18.47
C ILE A 51 2.42 -2.93 -16.97
N VAL A 52 3.23 -3.75 -16.30
CA VAL A 52 3.54 -3.63 -14.87
C VAL A 52 4.23 -2.31 -14.58
N ALA A 53 5.16 -1.86 -15.42
CA ALA A 53 5.80 -0.55 -15.26
C ALA A 53 4.76 0.58 -15.35
N GLN A 54 3.84 0.53 -16.32
CA GLN A 54 2.78 1.51 -16.48
C GLN A 54 1.80 1.50 -15.29
N ILE A 55 1.40 0.32 -14.81
CA ILE A 55 0.57 0.19 -13.59
C ILE A 55 1.28 0.84 -12.41
N LYS A 56 2.54 0.48 -12.15
CA LYS A 56 3.34 1.04 -11.05
C LYS A 56 3.44 2.56 -11.15
N GLU A 57 3.71 3.11 -12.32
CA GLU A 57 3.77 4.55 -12.55
C GLU A 57 2.44 5.25 -12.22
N LEU A 58 1.31 4.71 -12.68
CA LEU A 58 -0.02 5.25 -12.36
C LEU A 58 -0.32 5.20 -10.87
N LEU A 59 0.02 4.10 -10.20
CA LEU A 59 -0.14 3.96 -8.76
C LEU A 59 0.70 5.01 -8.03
N ASP A 60 1.98 5.15 -8.37
CA ASP A 60 2.91 6.08 -7.71
C ASP A 60 2.56 7.56 -7.95
N THR A 61 2.11 7.91 -9.16
CA THR A 61 1.88 9.31 -9.54
C THR A 61 0.46 9.80 -9.27
N ARG A 62 -0.54 8.91 -9.20
CA ARG A 62 -1.96 9.29 -9.07
C ARG A 62 -2.63 8.77 -7.81
N VAL A 63 -2.34 7.53 -7.42
CA VAL A 63 -3.09 6.87 -6.35
C VAL A 63 -2.43 7.05 -5.00
N ARG A 64 -1.14 6.67 -4.88
CA ARG A 64 -0.38 6.75 -3.63
C ARG A 64 -0.37 8.15 -3.01
N PRO A 65 -0.27 9.26 -3.76
CA PRO A 65 -0.34 10.59 -3.16
C PRO A 65 -1.67 10.87 -2.43
N ALA A 66 -2.80 10.44 -3.00
CA ALA A 66 -4.11 10.61 -2.39
C ALA A 66 -4.28 9.67 -1.19
N VAL A 67 -3.85 8.42 -1.32
CA VAL A 67 -3.94 7.43 -0.23
C VAL A 67 -3.04 7.79 0.96
N ALA A 68 -1.84 8.33 0.70
CA ALA A 68 -0.94 8.83 1.71
C ALA A 68 -1.52 10.01 2.51
N GLN A 69 -2.31 10.88 1.87
CA GLN A 69 -3.00 11.97 2.55
C GLN A 69 -4.03 11.46 3.58
N ASP A 70 -4.61 10.29 3.34
CA ASP A 70 -5.53 9.61 4.26
C ASP A 70 -4.82 8.69 5.27
N GLY A 71 -3.48 8.68 5.26
CA GLY A 71 -2.66 7.84 6.14
C GLY A 71 -2.65 6.36 5.75
N GLY A 72 -2.93 6.03 4.49
CA GLY A 72 -2.74 4.68 3.95
C GLY A 72 -1.55 4.60 3.00
N ASP A 73 -1.22 3.40 2.58
CA ASP A 73 -0.37 3.17 1.40
C ASP A 73 -0.89 1.97 0.61
N ILE A 74 -0.46 1.83 -0.63
CA ILE A 74 -0.71 0.67 -1.47
C ILE A 74 0.59 0.19 -2.10
N VAL A 75 0.76 -1.13 -2.13
CA VAL A 75 1.94 -1.77 -2.70
C VAL A 75 1.50 -2.69 -3.81
N PHE A 76 2.04 -2.49 -5.01
CA PHE A 76 1.86 -3.43 -6.11
C PHE A 76 2.50 -4.76 -5.74
N GLN A 77 1.75 -5.86 -5.85
CA GLN A 77 2.25 -7.20 -5.56
C GLN A 77 2.45 -8.01 -6.85
N ASP A 78 1.44 -8.06 -7.70
CA ASP A 78 1.46 -8.91 -8.90
C ASP A 78 0.45 -8.44 -9.96
N PHE A 79 0.66 -8.83 -11.21
CA PHE A 79 -0.29 -8.68 -12.32
C PHE A 79 -0.31 -9.94 -13.16
N ARG A 80 -1.46 -10.60 -13.23
CA ARG A 80 -1.65 -11.83 -14.01
C ARG A 80 -3.08 -11.97 -14.46
N ASP A 81 -3.29 -12.51 -15.66
CA ASP A 81 -4.62 -12.73 -16.24
C ASP A 81 -5.54 -11.49 -16.22
N GLY A 82 -4.96 -10.29 -16.37
CA GLY A 82 -5.68 -9.02 -16.30
C GLY A 82 -6.06 -8.58 -14.87
N VAL A 83 -5.63 -9.29 -13.83
CA VAL A 83 -5.92 -8.96 -12.43
C VAL A 83 -4.70 -8.33 -11.75
N VAL A 84 -4.87 -7.12 -11.22
CA VAL A 84 -3.84 -6.41 -10.43
C VAL A 84 -4.04 -6.73 -8.96
N TYR A 85 -3.01 -7.30 -8.34
CA TYR A 85 -2.97 -7.62 -6.91
C TYR A 85 -2.24 -6.52 -6.15
N LEU A 86 -2.95 -5.89 -5.20
CA LEU A 86 -2.42 -4.80 -4.39
C LEU A 86 -2.46 -5.18 -2.91
N HIS A 87 -1.37 -4.94 -2.20
CA HIS A 87 -1.37 -4.99 -0.74
C HIS A 87 -1.72 -3.59 -0.18
N MET A 88 -2.82 -3.50 0.56
CA MET A 88 -3.32 -2.24 1.15
C MET A 88 -2.73 -2.08 2.56
N GLN A 89 -2.28 -0.88 2.92
CA GLN A 89 -1.64 -0.60 4.21
C GLN A 89 -2.26 0.62 4.92
N GLY A 90 -2.02 0.71 6.23
CA GLY A 90 -2.45 1.82 7.07
C GLY A 90 -3.97 1.93 7.17
N SER A 91 -4.49 3.16 7.01
CA SER A 91 -5.93 3.44 7.09
C SER A 91 -6.77 2.65 6.06
N CYS A 92 -6.16 2.22 4.96
CA CYS A 92 -6.85 1.60 3.83
C CYS A 92 -7.14 0.09 4.01
N SER A 93 -6.48 -0.58 4.96
CA SER A 93 -6.67 -2.02 5.22
C SER A 93 -7.68 -2.33 6.33
N GLY A 94 -7.98 -1.36 7.20
CA GLY A 94 -8.73 -1.58 8.44
C GLY A 94 -10.25 -1.42 8.38
N CYS A 95 -10.81 -0.90 7.28
CA CYS A 95 -12.24 -0.61 7.15
C CYS A 95 -12.83 -1.17 5.84
N PRO A 96 -13.71 -2.18 5.89
CA PRO A 96 -14.24 -2.83 4.69
C PRO A 96 -14.88 -1.88 3.67
N SER A 97 -15.58 -0.83 4.13
CA SER A 97 -16.22 0.15 3.24
C SER A 97 -15.21 1.05 2.52
N SER A 98 -14.12 1.42 3.22
CA SER A 98 -13.06 2.25 2.64
C SER A 98 -12.24 1.45 1.64
N THR A 99 -11.94 0.18 1.95
CA THR A 99 -11.24 -0.73 1.02
C THR A 99 -12.05 -0.97 -0.26
N ALA A 100 -13.36 -1.17 -0.17
CA ALA A 100 -14.21 -1.37 -1.33
C ALA A 100 -14.25 -0.14 -2.26
N THR A 101 -14.42 1.05 -1.68
CA THR A 101 -14.45 2.31 -2.45
C THR A 101 -13.10 2.59 -3.12
N LEU A 102 -12.01 2.40 -2.38
CA LEU A 102 -10.66 2.60 -2.90
C LEU A 102 -10.33 1.60 -4.03
N LYS A 103 -10.64 0.30 -3.84
CA LYS A 103 -10.50 -0.72 -4.89
C LYS A 103 -11.19 -0.26 -6.17
N MET A 104 -12.45 0.15 -6.09
CA MET A 104 -13.23 0.56 -7.25
C MET A 104 -12.64 1.81 -7.94
N GLY A 105 -12.16 2.78 -7.16
CA GLY A 105 -11.50 3.97 -7.69
C GLY A 105 -10.22 3.63 -8.46
N ILE A 106 -9.37 2.77 -7.89
CA ILE A 106 -8.13 2.32 -8.52
C ILE A 106 -8.42 1.51 -9.78
N GLU A 107 -9.38 0.58 -9.71
CA GLU A 107 -9.76 -0.25 -10.84
C GLU A 107 -10.25 0.59 -12.04
N ASN A 108 -11.10 1.59 -11.79
CA ASN A 108 -11.58 2.50 -12.84
C ASN A 108 -10.43 3.31 -13.47
N LEU A 109 -9.49 3.78 -12.65
CA LEU A 109 -8.32 4.50 -13.14
C LEU A 109 -7.43 3.60 -14.01
N LEU A 110 -7.08 2.42 -13.51
CA LEU A 110 -6.21 1.49 -14.23
C LEU A 110 -6.86 1.02 -15.53
N LYS A 111 -8.15 0.64 -15.53
CA LYS A 111 -8.90 0.29 -16.75
C LYS A 111 -8.90 1.38 -17.81
N HIS A 112 -8.87 2.65 -17.39
CA HIS A 112 -8.89 3.77 -18.32
C HIS A 112 -7.55 3.96 -19.04
N TYR A 113 -6.44 3.73 -18.34
CA TYR A 113 -5.09 3.98 -18.87
C TYR A 113 -4.36 2.70 -19.33
N VAL A 114 -4.79 1.53 -18.85
CA VAL A 114 -4.23 0.20 -19.09
C VAL A 114 -5.40 -0.76 -19.40
N PRO A 115 -5.85 -0.84 -20.67
CA PRO A 115 -7.02 -1.61 -21.08
C PRO A 115 -6.94 -3.12 -20.78
N GLU A 116 -5.74 -3.65 -20.57
CA GLU A 116 -5.45 -5.04 -20.21
C GLU A 116 -5.88 -5.35 -18.77
N VAL A 117 -6.07 -4.34 -17.92
CA VAL A 117 -6.58 -4.52 -16.56
C VAL A 117 -8.08 -4.79 -16.58
N VAL A 118 -8.49 -5.92 -16.03
CA VAL A 118 -9.88 -6.38 -15.93
C VAL A 118 -10.41 -6.28 -14.50
N GLU A 119 -9.56 -6.44 -13.49
CA GLU A 119 -9.96 -6.36 -12.08
C GLU A 119 -8.78 -5.91 -11.20
N VAL A 120 -9.09 -5.25 -10.07
CA VAL A 120 -8.14 -5.05 -8.96
C VAL A 120 -8.55 -5.89 -7.75
N GLN A 121 -7.62 -6.63 -7.14
CA GLN A 121 -7.88 -7.39 -5.91
C GLN A 121 -6.91 -7.01 -4.80
N ALA A 122 -7.39 -7.06 -3.56
CA ALA A 122 -6.53 -6.94 -2.40
C ALA A 122 -5.81 -8.27 -2.17
N ALA A 123 -4.48 -8.24 -2.16
CA ALA A 123 -3.65 -9.36 -1.75
C ALA A 123 -3.85 -9.62 -0.25
N GLN A 124 -4.00 -10.90 0.13
CA GLN A 124 -4.12 -11.33 1.53
C GLN A 124 -2.76 -11.38 2.22
#